data_AF-A0AAJ2NSN9-F1
#
_entry.id   AF-A0AAJ2NSN9-F1
#
_cell.length_a   1.000
_cell.length_b   1.000
_cell.length_c   1.000
_cell.angle_alpha   90.00
_cell.angle_beta   90.00
_cell.angle_gamma   90.00
#
_symmetry.space_group_name_H-M   'P 1'
#
loop_
_entity.id
_entity.type
_entity.pdbx_description
1 polymer ?
#
loop_
_entity_poly.entity_id
_entity_poly.type
_entity_poly.pdbx_seq_one_letter_code
_entity_poly.pdbx_strand_id
1 'polypeptide(L)'
;MNRLLNQKDGRLLAVAVDQALARGIFDELMPIQRKVDEIIAGGPDAMTMHKGIADKCFRPHAGKAALILKCSTFSPWQPNY
;
A
#
# COMPACT_ATOMS: atom_id res chain seq x y z
N MET A 1 -14.35 4.67 -10.11
CA MET A 1 -14.34 4.32 -8.68
C MET A 1 -14.75 2.89 -8.35
N ASN A 2 -15.49 2.16 -9.19
CA ASN A 2 -16.04 0.83 -8.84
C ASN A 2 -15.00 -0.25 -8.50
N ARG A 3 -13.73 -0.05 -8.82
CA ARG A 3 -12.65 -0.94 -8.38
C ARG A 3 -12.15 -0.63 -6.96
N LEU A 4 -12.34 0.60 -6.48
CA LEU A 4 -11.89 1.05 -5.16
C LEU A 4 -12.99 0.87 -4.11
N LEU A 5 -14.24 1.17 -4.46
CA LEU A 5 -15.35 1.09 -3.52
C LEU A 5 -15.92 -0.33 -3.49
N ASN A 6 -16.21 -0.81 -2.28
CA ASN A 6 -16.92 -2.06 -2.08
C ASN A 6 -18.29 -2.00 -2.75
N GLN A 7 -18.59 -3.00 -3.57
CA GLN A 7 -19.81 -3.01 -4.38
C GLN A 7 -21.09 -3.23 -3.57
N LYS A 8 -20.97 -3.75 -2.33
CA LYS A 8 -22.13 -4.05 -1.48
C LYS A 8 -22.64 -2.82 -0.73
N ASP A 9 -21.74 -1.98 -0.23
CA ASP A 9 -22.09 -0.86 0.66
C ASP A 9 -21.53 0.51 0.21
N GLY A 10 -20.75 0.55 -0.87
CA GLY A 10 -20.15 1.78 -1.40
C GLY A 10 -19.03 2.37 -0.54
N ARG A 11 -18.55 1.66 0.49
CA ARG A 11 -17.49 2.13 1.39
C ARG A 11 -16.11 1.72 0.90
N LEU A 12 -15.07 2.28 1.54
CA LEU A 12 -13.67 2.02 1.22
C LEU A 12 -12.92 1.64 2.50
N LEU A 13 -12.38 0.42 2.54
CA LEU A 13 -11.32 0.02 3.44
C LEU A 13 -10.02 -0.12 2.66
N ALA A 14 -9.17 0.92 2.73
CA ALA A 14 -7.85 0.91 2.11
C ALA A 14 -6.75 0.80 3.17
N VAL A 15 -5.71 0.01 2.87
CA VAL A 15 -4.53 -0.10 3.75
C VAL A 15 -3.32 0.57 3.08
N ALA A 16 -2.66 1.47 3.81
CA ALA A 16 -1.50 2.18 3.32
C ALA A 16 -0.19 1.47 3.69
N VAL A 17 0.62 1.18 2.68
CA VAL A 17 1.94 0.56 2.77
C VAL A 17 2.95 1.42 1.99
N ASP A 18 2.99 2.71 2.30
CA ASP A 18 3.84 3.72 1.65
C ASP A 18 4.76 4.48 2.63
N GLN A 19 4.58 4.26 3.93
CA GLN A 19 5.25 4.98 5.02
C GLN A 19 6.78 4.83 5.07
N ALA A 20 7.35 3.78 4.47
CA ALA A 20 8.78 3.48 4.56
C ALA A 20 9.69 4.60 4.01
N LEU A 21 9.24 5.36 3.00
CA LEU A 21 10.06 6.43 2.43
C LEU A 21 10.21 7.64 3.36
N ALA A 22 9.21 7.91 4.20
CA ALA A 22 9.23 9.05 5.10
C ALA A 22 9.70 8.69 6.52
N ARG A 23 9.46 7.45 6.97
CA ARG A 23 9.69 7.01 8.36
C ARG A 23 10.79 5.98 8.52
N GLY A 24 11.41 5.53 7.44
CA GLY A 24 12.33 4.40 7.46
C GLY A 24 11.60 3.05 7.52
N ILE A 25 12.38 1.97 7.54
CA ILE A 25 11.88 0.60 7.52
C ILE A 25 11.89 0.05 8.94
N PHE A 26 10.79 -0.58 9.35
CA PHE A 26 10.71 -1.41 10.55
C PHE A 26 11.08 -2.85 10.19
N ASP A 27 11.97 -3.48 10.96
CA ASP A 27 12.48 -4.82 10.68
C ASP A 27 11.38 -5.89 10.65
N GLU A 28 10.34 -5.74 11.48
CA GLU A 28 9.19 -6.64 11.52
C GLU A 28 8.35 -6.62 10.24
N LEU A 29 8.52 -5.59 9.41
CA LEU A 29 7.89 -5.51 8.09
C LEU A 29 8.62 -6.34 7.04
N MET A 30 9.83 -6.85 7.33
CA MET A 30 10.63 -7.58 6.37
C MET A 30 10.40 -9.11 6.44
N PRO A 31 10.42 -9.81 5.29
CA PRO A 31 10.36 -9.25 3.94
C PRO A 31 8.98 -8.63 3.67
N ILE A 32 8.95 -7.47 3.01
CA ILE A 32 7.72 -6.70 2.79
C ILE A 32 6.61 -7.49 2.07
N GLN A 33 6.99 -8.45 1.21
CA GLN A 33 6.05 -9.37 0.56
C GLN A 33 5.15 -10.08 1.57
N ARG A 34 5.70 -10.60 2.67
CA ARG A 34 4.94 -11.31 3.70
C ARG A 34 3.81 -10.44 4.25
N LYS A 35 4.10 -9.18 4.58
CA LYS A 35 3.09 -8.26 5.09
C LYS A 35 2.05 -7.90 4.04
N VAL A 36 2.44 -7.73 2.77
CA VAL A 36 1.50 -7.50 1.68
C VAL A 36 0.54 -8.70 1.53
N ASP A 37 1.06 -9.93 1.59
CA ASP A 37 0.26 -11.15 1.52
C ASP A 37 -0.76 -11.22 2.66
N GLU A 38 -0.33 -10.99 3.90
CA GLU A 38 -1.18 -11.01 5.09
C GLU A 38 -2.27 -9.92 5.05
N ILE A 39 -1.91 -8.70 4.64
CA ILE A 39 -2.88 -7.60 4.53
C ILE A 39 -3.93 -7.95 3.49
N ILE A 40 -3.53 -8.48 2.33
CA ILE A 40 -4.46 -8.83 1.25
C ILE A 40 -5.33 -10.03 1.64
N ALA A 41 -4.81 -10.97 2.43
CA ALA A 41 -5.62 -12.06 2.99
C ALA A 41 -6.75 -11.55 3.92
N GLY A 42 -6.57 -10.37 4.55
CA GLY A 42 -7.61 -9.67 5.30
C GLY A 42 -8.72 -9.05 4.44
N GLY A 43 -8.59 -9.06 3.11
CA GLY A 43 -9.62 -8.59 2.17
C GLY A 43 -9.89 -7.08 2.16
N PRO A 44 -8.87 -6.19 2.14
CA PRO A 44 -9.09 -4.77 1.93
C PRO A 44 -9.60 -4.51 0.51
N ASP A 45 -10.35 -3.43 0.33
CA ASP A 45 -10.81 -3.03 -1.00
C ASP A 45 -9.65 -2.46 -1.85
N ALA A 46 -8.67 -1.82 -1.21
CA ALA A 46 -7.53 -1.21 -1.89
C ALA A 46 -6.24 -1.19 -1.05
N MET A 47 -5.11 -1.08 -1.75
CA MET A 47 -3.77 -0.93 -1.19
C MET A 47 -3.13 0.36 -1.70
N THR A 48 -2.64 1.21 -0.80
CA THR A 48 -1.84 2.40 -1.16
C THR A 48 -0.36 2.09 -1.08
N MET A 49 0.38 2.26 -2.18
CA MET A 49 1.80 1.88 -2.26
C MET A 49 2.61 2.86 -3.09
N HIS A 50 3.91 2.96 -2.81
CA HIS A 50 4.87 3.54 -3.75
C HIS A 50 5.21 2.57 -4.89
N LYS A 51 5.68 3.12 -6.02
CA LYS A 51 5.99 2.35 -7.23
C LYS A 51 6.88 1.12 -6.99
N GLY A 52 7.87 1.22 -6.10
CA GLY A 52 8.80 0.13 -5.83
C GLY A 52 8.13 -1.07 -5.15
N ILE A 53 7.27 -0.82 -4.15
CA ILE A 53 6.53 -1.89 -3.46
C ILE A 53 5.46 -2.46 -4.40
N ALA A 54 4.76 -1.60 -5.15
CA ALA A 54 3.75 -2.05 -6.10
C ALA A 54 4.36 -2.97 -7.18
N ASP A 55 5.47 -2.57 -7.79
CA ASP A 55 6.18 -3.34 -8.81
C ASP A 55 6.67 -4.70 -8.29
N LYS A 56 7.23 -4.72 -7.07
CA LYS A 56 7.80 -5.94 -6.49
C LYS A 56 6.78 -6.88 -5.88
N CYS A 57 5.70 -6.37 -5.30
CA CYS A 57 4.85 -7.16 -4.41
C CYS A 57 3.39 -7.25 -4.84
N PHE A 58 2.86 -6.32 -5.64
CA PHE A 58 1.41 -6.26 -5.87
C PHE A 58 0.92 -7.18 -6.99
N ARG A 59 1.77 -7.46 -7.99
CA ARG A 59 1.38 -8.23 -9.19
C ARG A 59 0.69 -9.57 -8.89
N PRO A 60 1.12 -10.40 -7.91
CA PRO A 60 0.44 -11.66 -7.57
C PRO A 60 -0.98 -11.49 -7.00
N HIS A 61 -1.36 -10.28 -6.63
CA HIS A 61 -2.65 -9.96 -6.01
C HIS A 61 -3.58 -9.15 -6.90
N ALA A 62 -3.25 -9.02 -8.19
CA ALA A 62 -4.09 -8.35 -9.15
C ALA A 62 -5.53 -8.90 -9.11
N GLY A 63 -6.50 -8.00 -8.94
CA GLY A 63 -7.92 -8.34 -8.86
C GLY A 63 -8.42 -8.72 -7.46
N LYS A 64 -7.54 -8.92 -6.47
CA LYS A 64 -7.94 -9.17 -5.07
C LYS A 64 -8.20 -7.88 -4.29
N ALA A 65 -7.40 -6.86 -4.56
CA ALA A 65 -7.59 -5.49 -4.08
C ALA A 65 -7.27 -4.52 -5.23
N ALA A 66 -7.76 -3.28 -5.15
CA ALA A 66 -7.32 -2.23 -6.06
C ALA A 66 -5.98 -1.62 -5.63
N LEU A 67 -5.27 -1.01 -6.58
CA LEU A 67 -4.02 -0.29 -6.32
C LEU A 67 -4.28 1.21 -6.32
N ILE A 68 -3.83 1.89 -5.26
CA ILE A 68 -3.68 3.34 -5.19
C ILE A 68 -2.19 3.65 -5.22
N LEU A 69 -1.71 4.22 -6.32
CA LEU A 69 -0.29 4.55 -6.48
C LEU A 69 -0.01 5.91 -5.82
N LYS A 70 0.83 5.91 -4.79
CA LYS A 70 1.32 7.11 -4.12
C LYS A 70 2.35 7.82 -5.00
N CYS A 71 1.96 8.96 -5.58
CA CYS A 71 2.78 9.77 -6.48
C CYS A 71 3.53 10.94 -5.80
N SER A 72 3.43 11.05 -4.47
CA SER A 72 4.10 12.08 -3.68
C SER A 72 4.83 11.49 -2.48
N THR A 73 5.93 12.11 -2.07
CA THR A 73 6.63 11.80 -0.82
C THR A 73 7.16 13.09 -0.21
N PHE A 74 7.28 13.10 1.11
CA PHE A 74 8.04 14.15 1.80
C PHE A 74 9.53 13.81 1.75
N SER A 75 10.38 14.83 1.82
CA SER A 75 11.80 14.58 2.09
C SER A 75 11.92 14.08 3.53
N PRO A 76 12.54 12.92 3.78
CA PRO A 76 12.73 12.42 5.15
C PRO A 76 13.70 13.29 5.95
N TRP A 77 14.48 14.13 5.27
CA TRP A 77 15.40 15.07 5.89
C TRP A 77 15.39 16.40 5.12
N GLN A 78 15.26 17.51 5.84
CA GLN A 78 15.29 18.85 5.28
C GLN A 78 16.12 19.73 6.22
N PRO A 79 17.38 20.06 5.87
CA PRO A 79 18.34 20.65 6.81
C PRO A 79 17.95 22.03 7.36
N ASN A 80 17.00 22.72 6.70
CA ASN A 80 16.64 24.10 6.97
C ASN A 80 15.12 24.28 7.21
N TYR A 81 14.41 23.20 7.56
CA TYR A 81 12.99 23.22 7.91
C TYR A 81 12.72 22.30 9.11
#